data_AF-A0AA43DJX5-F1
#
_entry.id   AF-A0AA43DJX5-F1
#
_cell.length_a   1.000
_cell.length_b   1.000
_cell.length_c   1.000
_cell.angle_alpha   90.00
_cell.angle_beta   90.00
_cell.angle_gamma   90.00
#
_symmetry.space_group_name_H-M   'P 1'
#
loop_
_entity.id
_entity.type
_entity.pdbx_description
1 polymer ?
#
loop_
_entity_poly.entity_id
_entity_poly.type
_entity_poly.pdbx_seq_one_letter_code
_entity_poly.pdbx_strand_id
1 'polypeptide(L)'
;MAGTENTQSLTSTGVPGSHYVVPPARELKRERKALLQVREEKLRDLGGLALEMYKRDRFSAGLIVERCAELVAIEVRVQEIDALLDGTARLRRGGGGAVCICGAPLLLGARFCATCGRPVGGSPPAATTSPSGE
;
A
#
# COMPACT_ATOMS: atom_id res chain seq x y z
N MET A 1 -33.62 -34.70 -36.26
CA MET A 1 -33.27 -35.73 -35.26
C MET A 1 -32.16 -35.17 -34.39
N ALA A 2 -32.44 -35.03 -33.08
CA ALA A 2 -31.56 -34.81 -31.91
C ALA A 2 -30.40 -33.79 -32.05
N GLY A 3 -30.35 -32.67 -31.31
CA GLY A 3 -30.24 -32.66 -29.83
C GLY A 3 -28.86 -33.21 -29.46
N THR A 4 -27.87 -32.45 -29.00
CA THR A 4 -27.85 -31.85 -27.66
C THR A 4 -26.90 -30.67 -27.54
N GLU A 5 -27.46 -29.57 -27.06
CA GLU A 5 -26.84 -28.49 -26.29
C GLU A 5 -26.02 -29.03 -25.09
N ASN A 6 -24.73 -28.71 -25.03
CA ASN A 6 -23.90 -28.96 -23.85
C ASN A 6 -23.67 -27.64 -23.11
N THR A 7 -24.66 -27.29 -22.29
CA THR A 7 -24.59 -26.25 -21.26
C THR A 7 -23.69 -26.74 -20.13
N GLN A 8 -22.43 -26.30 -20.11
CA GLN A 8 -21.55 -26.45 -18.95
C GLN A 8 -21.43 -25.13 -18.21
N SER A 9 -22.37 -24.98 -17.27
CA SER A 9 -22.25 -24.38 -15.94
C SER A 9 -20.96 -23.61 -15.65
N LEU A 10 -21.07 -22.28 -15.78
CA LEU A 10 -20.19 -21.31 -15.12
C LEU A 10 -20.50 -21.32 -13.61
N THR A 11 -19.81 -22.15 -12.84
CA THR A 11 -19.79 -22.01 -11.38
C THR A 11 -18.82 -20.88 -11.02
N SER A 12 -19.40 -19.73 -10.69
CA SER A 12 -18.74 -18.59 -10.06
C SER A 12 -18.17 -19.02 -8.71
N THR A 13 -16.86 -19.25 -8.63
CA THR A 13 -16.13 -19.32 -7.37
C THR A 13 -15.86 -17.90 -6.91
N GLY A 14 -16.64 -17.43 -5.94
CA GLY A 14 -16.45 -16.13 -5.28
C GLY A 14 -15.06 -16.04 -4.65
N VAL A 15 -14.33 -14.97 -4.96
CA VAL A 15 -13.05 -14.64 -4.34
C VAL A 15 -13.33 -14.21 -2.88
N PRO A 16 -12.80 -14.90 -1.86
CA PRO A 16 -12.97 -14.46 -0.48
C PRO A 16 -12.27 -13.11 -0.32
N GLY A 17 -12.99 -12.14 0.24
CA GLY A 17 -12.55 -10.75 0.35
C GLY A 17 -11.15 -10.63 0.93
N SER A 18 -10.19 -10.28 0.06
CA SER A 18 -8.88 -9.83 0.49
C SER A 18 -9.09 -8.52 1.23
N HIS A 19 -9.09 -8.59 2.56
CA HIS A 19 -8.95 -7.41 3.39
C HIS A 19 -7.55 -6.85 3.12
N TYR A 20 -7.44 -5.97 2.11
CA TYR A 20 -6.24 -5.19 1.91
C TYR A 20 -6.10 -4.25 3.10
N VAL A 21 -5.35 -4.68 4.11
CA VAL A 21 -4.99 -3.85 5.25
C VAL A 21 -4.08 -2.77 4.72
N VAL A 22 -4.60 -1.54 4.65
CA VAL A 22 -3.80 -0.38 4.25
C VAL A 22 -2.66 -0.22 5.26
N PRO A 23 -1.39 -0.18 4.81
CA PRO A 23 -0.25 -0.01 5.71
C PRO A 23 -0.33 1.31 6.49
N PRO A 24 0.24 1.37 7.70
CA PRO A 24 0.23 2.59 8.49
C PRO A 24 0.98 3.73 7.78
N ALA A 25 0.47 4.96 7.93
CA ALA A 25 1.00 6.13 7.24
C ALA A 25 2.50 6.39 7.48
N ARG A 26 3.06 5.97 8.63
CA ARG A 26 4.49 6.08 8.91
C ARG A 26 5.32 5.15 8.02
N GLU A 27 4.86 3.93 7.79
CA GLU A 27 5.54 2.96 6.92
C GLU A 27 5.48 3.43 5.47
N LEU A 28 4.30 3.88 5.01
CA LEU A 28 4.13 4.48 3.69
C LEU A 28 5.09 5.66 3.46
N LYS A 29 5.22 6.59 4.42
CA LYS A 29 6.18 7.71 4.32
C LYS A 29 7.64 7.24 4.26
N ARG A 30 8.00 6.20 5.01
CA ARG A 30 9.35 5.63 5.01
C ARG A 30 9.65 4.96 3.67
N GLU A 31 8.72 4.15 3.19
CA GLU A 31 8.79 3.48 1.88
C GLU A 31 8.93 4.50 0.76
N ARG A 32 8.08 5.54 0.73
CA ARG A 32 8.17 6.64 -0.23
C ARG A 32 9.56 7.29 -0.24
N LYS A 33 10.11 7.61 0.93
CA LYS A 33 11.44 8.21 1.03
C LYS A 33 12.52 7.28 0.46
N ALA A 34 12.45 5.99 0.80
CA ALA A 34 13.40 5.00 0.29
C ALA A 34 13.30 4.85 -1.23
N LEU A 35 12.08 4.79 -1.78
CA LEU A 35 11.85 4.71 -3.23
C LEU A 35 12.37 5.95 -3.97
N LEU A 36 12.19 7.15 -3.42
CA LEU A 36 12.75 8.38 -4.00
C LEU A 36 14.28 8.37 -4.04
N GLN A 37 14.93 7.82 -3.01
CA GLN A 37 16.40 7.65 -2.99
C GLN A 37 16.86 6.65 -4.05
N VAL A 38 16.19 5.49 -4.15
CA VAL A 38 16.50 4.48 -5.18
C VAL A 38 16.26 5.03 -6.58
N ARG A 39 15.20 5.82 -6.77
CA ARG A 39 14.92 6.49 -8.06
C ARG A 39 16.06 7.42 -8.46
N GLU A 40 16.54 8.24 -7.54
CA GLU A 40 17.64 9.18 -7.80
C GLU A 40 18.94 8.44 -8.14
N GLU A 41 19.25 7.36 -7.42
CA GLU A 41 20.39 6.49 -7.72
C GLU A 41 20.28 5.88 -9.12
N LYS A 42 19.18 5.20 -9.43
CA LYS A 42 18.96 4.59 -10.75
C LYS A 42 18.97 5.60 -11.89
N LEU A 43 18.47 6.82 -11.65
CA LEU A 43 18.49 7.89 -12.65
C LEU A 43 19.93 8.38 -12.92
N ARG A 44 20.77 8.47 -11.88
CA ARG A 44 22.21 8.74 -12.04
C ARG A 44 22.92 7.60 -12.79
N ASP A 45 22.61 6.35 -12.46
CA ASP A 45 23.19 5.18 -13.13
C ASP A 45 22.78 5.09 -14.60
N LEU A 46 21.52 5.40 -14.93
CA LEU A 46 21.03 5.46 -16.31
C LEU A 46 21.80 6.51 -17.13
N GLY A 47 22.07 7.67 -16.53
CA GLY A 47 22.89 8.71 -17.18
C GLY A 47 24.33 8.23 -17.44
N GLY A 48 24.94 7.54 -16.47
CA GLY A 48 26.26 6.94 -16.62
C GLY A 48 26.30 5.85 -17.71
N LEU A 49 25.27 5.00 -17.74
CA LEU A 49 25.10 3.98 -18.77
C LEU A 49 24.98 4.61 -20.17
N ALA A 50 24.14 5.63 -20.33
CA ALA A 50 23.98 6.33 -21.61
C ALA A 50 25.30 6.97 -22.07
N LEU A 51 26.04 7.60 -21.15
CA LEU A 51 27.36 8.17 -21.45
C LEU A 51 28.37 7.10 -21.90
N GLU A 52 28.43 5.95 -21.21
CA GLU A 52 29.33 4.86 -21.59
C GLU A 52 28.94 4.22 -22.92
N MET A 53 27.65 4.10 -23.23
CA MET A 53 27.17 3.62 -24.53
C MET A 53 27.55 4.56 -25.67
N TYR A 54 27.45 5.88 -25.44
CA TYR A 54 27.88 6.90 -26.39
C TYR A 54 29.39 6.86 -26.61
N LYS A 55 30.19 6.84 -25.54
CA LYS A 55 31.67 6.81 -25.64
C LYS A 55 32.22 5.60 -26.39
N ARG A 56 31.51 4.47 -26.33
CA ARG A 56 31.91 3.21 -26.97
C ARG A 56 31.27 2.98 -28.34
N ASP A 57 30.40 3.89 -28.78
CA ASP A 57 29.60 3.80 -30.01
C ASP A 57 28.81 2.48 -30.12
N ARG A 58 28.27 2.03 -28.97
CA ARG A 58 27.49 0.79 -28.85
C ARG A 58 26.15 1.09 -28.20
N PHE A 59 25.25 1.67 -29.01
CA PHE A 59 23.91 1.98 -28.54
C PHE A 59 22.98 0.76 -28.59
N SER A 60 22.28 0.53 -27.48
CA SER A 60 21.30 -0.54 -27.28
C SER A 60 20.03 0.07 -26.69
N ALA A 61 19.08 0.38 -27.57
CA ALA A 61 17.80 0.94 -27.17
C ALA A 61 17.05 0.01 -26.19
N GLY A 62 17.15 -1.31 -26.39
CA GLY A 62 16.50 -2.29 -25.53
C GLY A 62 16.93 -2.20 -24.07
N LEU A 63 18.23 -2.06 -23.81
CA LEU A 63 18.75 -1.91 -22.44
C LEU A 63 18.28 -0.60 -21.80
N ILE A 64 18.24 0.50 -22.55
CA ILE A 64 17.71 1.78 -22.06
C ILE A 64 16.23 1.64 -21.70
N VAL A 65 15.42 1.03 -22.56
CA VAL A 65 13.99 0.81 -22.31
C VAL A 65 13.77 -0.04 -21.06
N GLU A 66 14.54 -1.11 -20.87
CA GLU A 66 14.47 -1.96 -19.67
C GLU A 66 14.75 -1.16 -18.39
N ARG A 67 15.83 -0.37 -18.37
CA ARG A 67 16.17 0.46 -17.20
C ARG A 67 15.17 1.58 -16.94
N CYS A 68 14.62 2.18 -17.99
CA CYS A 68 13.53 3.14 -17.87
C CYS A 68 12.27 2.49 -17.30
N ALA A 69 11.94 1.26 -17.70
CA ALA A 69 10.78 0.54 -17.16
C ALA A 69 10.90 0.30 -15.65
N GLU A 70 12.10 -0.05 -15.15
CA GLU A 70 12.35 -0.15 -13.71
C GLU A 70 12.14 1.18 -12.97
N LEU A 71 12.62 2.29 -13.54
CA LEU A 71 12.41 3.63 -12.98
C LEU A 71 10.92 4.00 -12.94
N VAL A 72 10.20 3.74 -14.03
CA VAL A 72 8.75 4.00 -14.11
C VAL A 72 8.00 3.17 -13.09
N ALA A 73 8.38 1.91 -12.85
CA ALA A 73 7.76 1.08 -11.81
C ALA A 73 7.93 1.68 -10.41
N ILE A 74 9.10 2.26 -10.11
CA ILE A 74 9.33 2.98 -8.86
C ILE A 74 8.45 4.24 -8.77
N GLU A 75 8.35 5.01 -9.85
CA GLU A 75 7.50 6.20 -9.91
C GLU A 75 6.03 5.88 -9.68
N VAL A 76 5.52 4.82 -10.33
CA VAL A 76 4.16 4.32 -10.12
C VAL A 76 3.94 3.97 -8.66
N ARG A 77 4.86 3.24 -8.03
CA ARG A 77 4.74 2.89 -6.61
C ARG A 77 4.75 4.12 -5.70
N VAL A 78 5.55 5.13 -6.00
CA VAL A 78 5.54 6.40 -5.26
C VAL A 78 4.20 7.10 -5.40
N GLN A 79 3.62 7.14 -6.61
CA GLN A 79 2.31 7.74 -6.86
C GLN A 79 1.18 7.01 -6.12
N GLU A 80 1.21 5.68 -6.06
CA GLU A 80 0.28 4.88 -5.25
C GLU A 80 0.35 5.26 -3.77
N ILE A 81 1.56 5.38 -3.22
CA ILE A 81 1.76 5.76 -1.82
C ILE A 81 1.23 7.18 -1.57
N ASP A 82 1.49 8.12 -2.49
CA ASP A 82 0.98 9.48 -2.39
C ASP A 82 -0.55 9.50 -2.39
N ALA A 83 -1.20 8.72 -3.26
CA ALA A 83 -2.65 8.57 -3.27
C ALA A 83 -3.21 7.99 -1.96
N LEU A 84 -2.55 6.99 -1.38
CA LEU A 84 -2.94 6.42 -0.07
C LEU A 84 -2.81 7.44 1.06
N LEU A 85 -1.71 8.19 1.10
CA LEU A 85 -1.47 9.23 2.10
C LEU A 85 -2.48 10.36 1.97
N ASP A 86 -2.79 10.80 0.75
CA ASP A 86 -3.79 11.82 0.49
C ASP A 86 -5.20 11.36 0.87
N GLY A 87 -5.56 10.11 0.57
CA GLY A 87 -6.83 9.51 0.97
C GLY A 87 -7.02 9.54 2.49
N THR A 88 -6.01 9.10 3.26
CA THR A 88 -6.06 9.16 4.73
C THR A 88 -6.13 10.58 5.27
N ALA A 89 -5.44 11.54 4.65
CA ALA A 89 -5.49 12.94 5.06
C ALA A 89 -6.85 13.60 4.76
N ARG A 90 -7.47 13.27 3.63
CA ARG A 90 -8.83 13.72 3.28
C ARG A 90 -9.86 13.19 4.28
N LEU A 91 -9.77 11.92 4.67
CA LEU A 91 -10.67 11.32 5.67
C LEU A 91 -10.62 12.07 7.01
N ARG A 92 -9.42 12.46 7.46
CA ARG A 92 -9.23 13.26 8.68
C ARG A 92 -9.82 14.67 8.59
N ARG A 93 -9.66 15.35 7.45
CA ARG A 93 -10.12 16.74 7.27
C ARG A 93 -11.62 16.85 7.06
N GLY A 94 -12.26 15.83 6.48
CA GLY A 94 -13.70 15.81 6.20
C GLY A 94 -14.61 15.52 7.40
N GLY A 95 -14.11 15.61 8.64
CA GLY A 95 -14.87 15.28 9.86
C GLY A 95 -14.94 13.78 10.17
N GLY A 96 -14.18 12.94 9.45
CA GLY A 96 -14.15 11.49 9.61
C GLY A 96 -13.29 11.02 10.78
N GLY A 97 -13.73 11.29 12.02
CA GLY A 97 -13.26 10.63 13.24
C GLY A 97 -11.75 10.72 13.57
N ALA A 98 -11.39 10.25 14.76
CA ALA A 98 -9.97 10.05 15.10
C ALA A 98 -9.39 8.92 14.22
N VAL A 99 -8.08 8.91 13.95
CA VAL A 99 -7.43 7.83 13.19
C VAL A 99 -6.39 7.18 14.08
N CYS A 100 -6.38 5.84 14.11
CA CYS A 100 -5.42 5.08 14.88
C CYS A 100 -3.99 5.31 14.35
N ILE A 101 -2.97 5.08 15.19
CA ILE A 101 -1.56 5.08 14.77
C ILE A 101 -1.31 4.08 13.63
N CYS A 102 -2.08 2.99 13.58
CA CYS A 102 -2.00 2.02 12.49
C CYS A 102 -2.61 2.53 11.16
N GLY A 103 -3.27 3.69 11.14
CA GLY A 103 -3.89 4.27 9.94
C GLY A 103 -5.38 3.99 9.78
N ALA A 104 -5.96 3.04 10.54
CA ALA A 104 -7.39 2.76 10.48
C ALA A 104 -8.25 3.88 11.10
N PRO A 105 -9.40 4.23 10.50
CA PRO A 105 -10.34 5.16 11.11
C PRO A 105 -10.89 4.58 12.41
N LEU A 106 -10.93 5.40 13.45
CA LEU A 106 -11.56 5.05 14.71
C LEU A 106 -13.02 5.46 14.65
N LEU A 107 -13.89 4.50 14.94
CA LEU A 107 -15.31 4.77 15.19
C LEU A 107 -15.44 5.77 16.34
N LEU A 108 -16.44 6.63 16.27
CA LEU A 108 -16.70 7.59 17.34
C LEU A 108 -16.97 6.83 18.65
N GLY A 109 -16.22 7.16 19.70
CA GLY A 109 -16.30 6.46 20.99
C GLY A 109 -15.55 5.12 21.08
N ALA A 110 -14.78 4.73 20.05
CA ALA A 110 -14.00 3.50 20.09
C ALA A 110 -12.91 3.54 21.18
N ARG A 111 -12.93 2.54 22.08
CA ARG A 111 -11.85 2.32 23.06
C ARG A 111 -10.67 1.56 22.48
N PHE A 112 -10.89 0.78 21.42
CA PHE A 112 -9.89 -0.01 20.71
C PHE A 112 -10.05 0.14 19.19
N CYS A 113 -8.94 0.05 18.46
CA CYS A 113 -8.95 0.02 17.00
C CYS A 113 -9.54 -1.30 16.48
N ALA A 114 -10.55 -1.23 15.60
CA ALA A 114 -11.17 -2.42 14.99
C ALA A 114 -10.24 -3.21 14.06
N THR A 115 -9.16 -2.58 13.56
CA THR A 115 -8.19 -3.24 12.66
C THR A 115 -7.00 -3.84 13.40
N CYS A 116 -6.48 -3.17 14.44
CA CYS A 116 -5.23 -3.59 15.09
C CYS A 116 -5.34 -3.83 16.61
N GLY A 117 -6.52 -3.65 17.20
CA GLY A 117 -6.78 -3.91 18.62
C GLY A 117 -6.13 -2.93 19.61
N ARG A 118 -5.36 -1.93 19.15
CA ARG A 118 -4.70 -0.97 20.07
C ARG A 118 -5.71 -0.09 20.81
N PRO A 119 -5.51 0.16 22.12
CA PRO A 119 -6.35 1.07 22.87
C PRO A 119 -6.16 2.52 22.37
N VAL A 120 -7.26 3.25 22.32
CA VAL A 120 -7.32 4.66 21.93
C VAL A 120 -7.23 5.51 23.22
N GLY A 121 -6.26 6.43 23.30
CA GLY A 121 -6.13 7.35 24.44
C GLY A 121 -5.19 6.91 25.56
N GLY A 122 -4.37 5.88 25.37
CA GLY A 122 -3.19 5.64 26.23
C GLY A 122 -3.45 5.22 27.68
N SER A 123 -4.67 4.83 28.05
CA SER A 123 -4.94 4.18 29.33
C SER A 123 -5.62 2.84 29.10
N PRO A 124 -4.99 1.70 29.43
CA PRO A 124 -5.69 0.42 29.42
C PRO A 124 -6.85 0.50 30.42
N PRO A 125 -8.06 -0.02 30.11
CA PRO A 125 -9.05 -0.21 31.15
C PRO A 125 -8.42 -1.10 32.21
N ALA A 126 -8.27 -0.57 33.43
CA ALA A 126 -7.93 -1.35 34.60
C ALA A 126 -8.83 -2.59 34.60
N ALA A 127 -8.18 -3.76 34.45
CA ALA A 127 -8.85 -5.04 34.53
C ALA A 127 -9.62 -5.06 35.86
N THR A 128 -10.94 -4.96 35.77
CA THR A 128 -11.82 -5.17 36.90
C THR A 128 -11.83 -6.67 37.11
N THR A 129 -10.94 -7.16 37.98
CA THR A 129 -11.11 -8.47 38.60
C THR A 129 -12.42 -8.40 39.40
N SER A 130 -13.48 -8.98 38.84
CA SER A 130 -14.69 -9.27 39.61
C SER A 130 -14.30 -10.19 40.79
N PRO A 131 -14.78 -9.92 42.01
CA PRO A 131 -14.63 -10.85 43.11
C PRO A 131 -15.64 -11.99 42.90
N SER A 132 -15.15 -13.22 42.75
CA SER A 132 -15.99 -14.40 42.99
C SER A 132 -15.90 -14.70 44.48
N GLY A 133 -16.97 -14.40 45.22
CA GLY A 133 -17.26 -15.07 46.48
C GLY A 133 -17.86 -16.44 46.16
N GLU A 134 -17.31 -17.49 46.74
CA GLU A 134 -17.82 -18.18 47.95
C GLU A 134 -16.72 -19.11 48.49
#